data_AF-A0A382URC3-F1
#
_entry.id   AF-A0A382URC3-F1
#
_cell.length_a   1.000
_cell.length_b   1.000
_cell.length_c   1.000
_cell.angle_alpha   90.00
_cell.angle_beta   90.00
_cell.angle_gamma   90.00
#
_symmetry.space_group_name_H-M   'P 1'
#
loop_
_entity.id
_entity.type
_entity.pdbx_description
1 polymer ?
#
loop_
_entity_poly.entity_id
_entity_poly.type
_entity_poly.pdbx_seq_one_letter_code
_entity_poly.pdbx_strand_id
1 'polypeptide(L)'
;MDISRTAWDSFLKCKRCFYLERKLKIKAIGMPGHPINSRVDALLKVEFDIYREKQLPHPIFKKYNLNFVPFKLDEQKLKDFRNNRKGVRAKSTKTNFTIFGSIDDLWFNKDTNEVVILDYKATSNKNEINYVNSKMSYHKSYLRQL
;
A
#
# COMPACT_ATOMS: atom_id res chain seq x y z
N MET A 1 6.75 -7.72 -19.42
CA MET A 1 7.70 -7.00 -18.54
C MET A 1 6.94 -6.55 -17.33
N ASP A 2 7.49 -6.83 -16.15
CA ASP A 2 6.81 -6.57 -14.88
C ASP A 2 7.40 -5.30 -14.25
N ILE A 3 6.53 -4.36 -13.92
CA ILE A 3 6.88 -3.05 -13.38
C ILE A 3 6.24 -2.93 -12.00
N SER A 4 7.06 -2.81 -10.96
CA SER A 4 6.53 -2.56 -9.62
C SER A 4 5.96 -1.14 -9.52
N ARG A 5 5.05 -0.91 -8.58
CA ARG A 5 4.54 0.43 -8.26
C ARG A 5 5.67 1.45 -8.04
N THR A 6 6.70 1.09 -7.28
CA THR A 6 7.86 1.97 -7.04
C THR A 6 8.61 2.30 -8.32
N ALA A 7 8.77 1.31 -9.23
CA ALA A 7 9.40 1.55 -10.52
C ALA A 7 8.56 2.49 -11.39
N TRP A 8 7.23 2.36 -11.35
CA TRP A 8 6.32 3.29 -12.03
C TRP A 8 6.42 4.72 -11.50
N ASP A 9 6.43 4.91 -10.18
CA ASP A 9 6.61 6.23 -9.57
C ASP A 9 8.00 6.83 -9.90
N SER A 10 9.05 6.01 -10.00
CA SER A 10 10.37 6.44 -10.48
C SER A 10 10.32 6.94 -11.94
N PHE A 11 9.59 6.25 -12.82
CA PHE A 11 9.39 6.71 -14.21
C PHE A 11 8.68 8.06 -14.28
N LEU A 12 7.63 8.26 -13.48
CA LEU A 12 6.90 9.52 -13.41
C LEU A 12 7.77 10.66 -12.87
N LYS A 13 8.61 10.38 -11.87
CA LYS A 13 9.53 11.36 -11.27
C LYS A 13 10.67 11.74 -12.21
N CYS A 14 11.28 10.76 -12.88
CA CYS A 14 12.44 10.97 -13.73
C CYS A 14 12.59 9.83 -14.75
N LYS A 15 12.12 10.04 -15.99
CA LYS A 15 12.23 9.06 -17.09
C LYS A 15 13.69 8.65 -17.38
N ARG A 16 14.63 9.60 -17.30
CA ARG A 16 16.08 9.34 -17.47
C ARG A 16 16.62 8.42 -16.38
N CYS A 17 16.27 8.68 -15.13
CA CYS A 17 16.70 7.88 -13.97
C CYS A 17 16.14 6.46 -14.05
N PHE A 18 14.86 6.32 -14.43
CA PHE A 18 14.24 5.03 -14.68
C PHE A 18 14.96 4.25 -15.78
N TYR A 19 15.32 4.91 -16.89
CA TYR A 19 16.09 4.26 -17.97
C TYR A 19 17.48 3.82 -17.50
N LEU A 20 18.20 4.69 -16.78
CA LEU A 20 19.52 4.37 -16.20
C LEU A 20 19.44 3.13 -15.30
N GLU A 21 18.45 3.05 -14.42
CA GLU A 21 18.26 1.93 -13.52
C GLU A 21 17.86 0.64 -14.27
N ARG A 22 16.88 0.71 -15.17
CA ARG A 22 16.26 -0.47 -15.77
C ARG A 22 17.05 -1.04 -16.93
N LYS A 23 17.57 -0.17 -17.80
CA LYS A 23 18.33 -0.53 -19.00
C LYS A 23 19.84 -0.56 -18.76
N LEU A 24 20.38 0.48 -18.13
CA LEU A 24 21.84 0.61 -17.92
C LEU A 24 22.34 0.05 -16.60
N LYS A 25 21.44 -0.42 -15.71
CA LYS A 25 21.75 -1.01 -14.39
C LYS A 25 22.49 -0.06 -13.45
N ILE A 26 22.41 1.25 -13.69
CA ILE A 26 22.98 2.30 -12.83
C ILE A 26 21.91 2.69 -11.82
N LYS A 27 22.08 2.27 -10.56
CA LYS A 27 21.14 2.57 -9.48
C LYS A 27 21.43 3.94 -8.88
N ALA A 28 20.38 4.65 -8.47
CA ALA A 28 20.52 5.82 -7.63
C ALA A 28 21.08 5.45 -6.25
N ILE A 29 21.78 6.38 -5.62
CA ILE A 29 22.20 6.25 -4.22
C ILE A 29 20.92 6.21 -3.36
N GLY A 30 20.80 5.15 -2.55
CA GLY A 30 19.62 4.94 -1.69
C GLY A 30 19.63 5.83 -0.46
N MET A 31 18.46 5.93 0.19
CA MET A 31 18.32 6.50 1.52
C MET A 31 18.37 5.39 2.58
N PRO A 32 18.73 5.71 3.84
CA PRO A 32 18.52 4.79 4.96
C PRO A 32 17.06 4.32 5.03
N GLY A 33 16.86 3.11 5.54
CA GLY A 33 15.52 2.56 5.72
C GLY A 33 14.67 3.37 6.71
N HIS A 34 13.37 3.04 6.77
CA HIS A 34 12.41 3.66 7.67
C HIS A 34 11.92 2.65 8.73
N PRO A 35 12.78 2.27 9.71
CA PRO A 35 12.50 1.17 10.62
C PRO A 35 11.23 1.39 11.46
N ILE A 36 10.96 2.62 11.88
CA ILE A 36 9.73 2.96 12.63
C ILE A 36 8.50 2.72 11.76
N ASN A 37 8.50 3.23 10.52
CA ASN A 37 7.38 3.07 9.60
C ASN A 37 7.12 1.59 9.30
N SER A 38 8.17 0.83 9.02
CA SER A 38 8.08 -0.62 8.79
C SER A 38 7.59 -1.37 10.04
N ARG A 39 7.99 -0.95 11.24
CA ARG A 39 7.55 -1.59 12.49
C ARG A 39 6.08 -1.32 12.77
N VAL A 40 5.61 -0.09 12.55
CA VAL A 40 4.19 0.28 12.71
C VAL A 40 3.32 -0.53 11.74
N ASP A 41 3.71 -0.60 10.47
CA ASP A 41 3.02 -1.42 9.47
C ASP A 41 2.93 -2.90 9.89
N ALA A 42 4.04 -3.49 10.33
CA ALA A 42 4.07 -4.87 10.79
C ALA A 42 3.18 -5.12 12.02
N LEU A 43 3.17 -4.18 12.98
CA LEU A 43 2.33 -4.28 14.17
C LEU A 43 0.84 -4.17 13.84
N LEU A 44 0.46 -3.23 12.98
CA LEU A 44 -0.92 -3.07 12.54
C LEU A 44 -1.42 -4.33 11.84
N LYS A 45 -0.61 -4.93 10.97
CA LYS A 45 -0.97 -6.20 10.32
C LYS A 45 -1.28 -7.29 11.34
N VAL A 46 -0.41 -7.48 12.34
CA VAL A 46 -0.63 -8.46 13.41
C VAL A 46 -1.90 -8.16 14.21
N GLU A 47 -2.12 -6.90 14.58
CA GLU A 47 -3.31 -6.47 15.31
C GLU A 47 -4.58 -6.77 14.51
N PHE A 48 -4.65 -6.34 13.24
CA PHE A 48 -5.79 -6.59 12.38
C PHE A 48 -6.00 -8.08 12.06
N ASP A 49 -4.94 -8.89 12.03
CA ASP A 49 -5.03 -10.35 11.89
C ASP A 49 -5.79 -10.99 13.08
N ILE A 50 -5.52 -10.57 14.31
CA ILE A 50 -6.24 -11.04 15.51
C ILE A 50 -7.75 -10.73 15.41
N TYR A 51 -8.10 -9.51 14.96
CA TYR A 51 -9.50 -9.12 14.78
C TYR A 51 -10.15 -9.82 13.59
N ARG A 52 -9.39 -10.12 12.52
CA ARG A 52 -9.87 -10.87 11.35
C ARG A 52 -10.21 -12.30 11.71
N GLU A 53 -9.38 -13.00 12.46
CA GLU A 53 -9.66 -14.38 12.89
C GLU A 53 -10.96 -14.45 13.69
N LYS A 54 -11.15 -13.49 14.61
CA LYS A 54 -12.34 -13.39 15.45
C LYS A 54 -13.56 -12.81 14.73
N GLN A 55 -13.38 -12.23 13.53
CA GLN A 55 -14.38 -11.47 12.80
C GLN A 55 -15.04 -10.36 13.65
N LEU A 56 -14.24 -9.68 14.46
CA LEU A 56 -14.68 -8.60 15.33
C LEU A 56 -14.27 -7.23 14.77
N PRO A 57 -15.07 -6.18 15.00
CA PRO A 57 -14.67 -4.83 14.63
C PRO A 57 -13.47 -4.39 15.48
N HIS A 58 -12.46 -3.82 14.82
CA HIS A 58 -11.33 -3.18 15.46
C HIS A 58 -11.79 -1.98 16.33
N PRO A 59 -11.16 -1.69 17.48
CA PRO A 59 -11.52 -0.54 18.33
C PRO A 59 -11.56 0.80 17.58
N ILE A 60 -10.67 0.98 16.59
CA ILE A 60 -10.65 2.17 15.74
C ILE A 60 -11.96 2.39 14.99
N PHE A 61 -12.62 1.31 14.55
CA PHE A 61 -13.90 1.42 13.85
C PHE A 61 -14.98 1.95 14.78
N LYS A 62 -15.04 1.43 16.01
CA LYS A 62 -15.98 1.91 17.03
C LYS A 62 -15.73 3.38 17.37
N LYS A 63 -14.46 3.77 17.54
CA LYS A 63 -14.07 5.15 17.85
C LYS A 63 -14.57 6.16 16.80
N TYR A 64 -14.53 5.78 15.53
CA TYR A 64 -14.95 6.64 14.42
C TYR A 64 -16.34 6.30 13.87
N ASN A 65 -17.12 5.48 14.59
CA ASN A 65 -18.47 5.05 14.20
C ASN A 65 -18.55 4.45 12.78
N LEU A 66 -17.53 3.65 12.42
CA LEU A 66 -17.39 2.99 11.13
C LEU A 66 -17.92 1.54 11.22
N ASN A 67 -18.82 1.15 10.31
CA ASN A 67 -19.37 -0.22 10.27
C ASN A 67 -18.48 -1.18 9.47
N PHE A 68 -17.26 -1.40 9.95
CA PHE A 68 -16.28 -2.25 9.29
C PHE A 68 -15.89 -3.46 10.14
N VAL A 69 -15.46 -4.52 9.44
CA VAL A 69 -14.69 -5.62 10.03
C VAL A 69 -13.49 -5.93 9.13
N PRO A 70 -12.37 -6.46 9.67
CA PRO A 70 -11.27 -6.91 8.82
C PRO A 70 -11.77 -8.02 7.90
N PHE A 71 -11.54 -7.86 6.59
CA PHE A 71 -12.15 -8.73 5.58
C PHE A 71 -11.67 -10.17 5.74
N LYS A 72 -12.59 -11.13 5.79
CA LYS A 72 -12.26 -12.56 5.86
C LYS A 72 -11.93 -13.08 4.47
N LEU A 73 -10.74 -13.62 4.32
CA LEU A 73 -10.28 -14.29 3.11
C LEU A 73 -9.36 -15.45 3.49
N ASP A 74 -9.09 -16.31 2.51
CA ASP A 74 -8.09 -17.37 2.64
C ASP A 74 -6.74 -16.81 3.09
N GLU A 75 -6.12 -17.48 4.07
CA GLU A 75 -4.89 -17.01 4.72
C GLU A 75 -3.73 -16.97 3.72
N GLN A 76 -3.64 -17.96 2.83
CA GLN A 76 -2.60 -18.01 1.81
C GLN A 76 -2.78 -16.87 0.79
N LYS A 77 -4.02 -16.56 0.42
CA LYS A 77 -4.35 -15.43 -0.44
C LYS A 77 -3.96 -14.08 0.19
N LEU A 78 -4.20 -13.90 1.49
CA LEU A 78 -3.76 -12.70 2.20
C LEU A 78 -2.22 -12.60 2.24
N LYS A 79 -1.53 -13.70 2.54
CA LYS A 79 -0.05 -13.76 2.48
C LYS A 79 0.47 -13.40 1.10
N ASP A 80 -0.18 -13.89 0.04
CA ASP A 80 0.21 -13.59 -1.34
C ASP A 80 -0.02 -12.11 -1.69
N PHE A 81 -1.14 -11.51 -1.26
CA PHE A 81 -1.41 -10.08 -1.43
C PHE A 81 -0.43 -9.18 -0.68
N ARG A 82 0.01 -9.57 0.52
CA ARG A 82 1.03 -8.85 1.29
C ARG A 82 2.47 -9.09 0.80
N ASN A 83 2.68 -10.05 -0.10
CA ASN A 83 4.01 -10.39 -0.61
C ASN A 83 4.37 -9.56 -1.86
N ASN A 84 5.43 -8.75 -1.75
CA ASN A 84 5.94 -7.92 -2.85
C ASN A 84 6.27 -8.66 -4.17
N ARG A 85 6.54 -9.97 -4.13
CA ARG A 85 6.84 -10.79 -5.32
C ARG A 85 5.61 -11.40 -5.97
N LYS A 86 4.54 -11.62 -5.19
CA LYS A 86 3.29 -12.19 -5.69
C LYS A 86 2.30 -11.05 -5.91
N GLY A 87 1.81 -10.48 -4.82
CA GLY A 87 1.07 -9.23 -4.78
C GLY A 87 -0.18 -9.21 -5.65
N VAL A 88 -0.79 -8.04 -5.72
CA VAL A 88 -1.81 -7.72 -6.71
C VAL A 88 -1.12 -7.41 -8.03
N ARG A 89 -1.69 -7.91 -9.13
CA ARG A 89 -1.14 -7.76 -10.49
C ARG A 89 -2.23 -7.27 -11.44
N ALA A 90 -1.89 -6.31 -12.27
CA ALA A 90 -2.76 -5.78 -13.31
C ALA A 90 -2.01 -5.75 -14.64
N LYS A 91 -2.53 -6.47 -15.65
CA LYS A 91 -1.96 -6.47 -17.00
C LYS A 91 -2.56 -5.32 -17.81
N SER A 92 -1.72 -4.45 -18.34
CA SER A 92 -2.13 -3.37 -19.22
C SER A 92 -2.66 -3.94 -20.54
N THR A 93 -3.87 -3.51 -20.91
CA THR A 93 -4.48 -3.84 -22.20
C THR A 93 -3.82 -3.15 -23.39
N LYS A 94 -3.09 -2.05 -23.16
CA LYS A 94 -2.46 -1.24 -24.21
C LYS A 94 -1.01 -1.61 -24.49
N THR A 95 -0.25 -1.96 -23.45
CA THR A 95 1.22 -2.07 -23.54
C THR A 95 1.77 -3.46 -23.20
N ASN A 96 0.90 -4.41 -22.84
CA ASN A 96 1.29 -5.76 -22.38
C ASN A 96 2.19 -5.78 -21.13
N PHE A 97 2.39 -4.65 -20.44
CA PHE A 97 3.10 -4.59 -19.17
C PHE A 97 2.21 -5.09 -18.03
N THR A 98 2.83 -5.75 -17.06
CA THR A 98 2.17 -6.09 -15.80
C THR A 98 2.62 -5.10 -14.75
N ILE A 99 1.69 -4.36 -14.17
CA ILE A 99 1.92 -3.56 -12.97
C ILE A 99 1.63 -4.44 -11.77
N PHE A 100 2.53 -4.43 -10.78
CA PHE A 100 2.34 -5.20 -9.56
C PHE A 100 2.72 -4.43 -8.30
N GLY A 101 2.13 -4.84 -7.18
CA GLY A 101 2.41 -4.31 -5.86
C GLY A 101 1.79 -5.18 -4.77
N SER A 102 2.20 -4.97 -3.53
CA SER A 102 1.52 -5.55 -2.36
C SER A 102 0.59 -4.53 -1.74
N ILE A 103 -0.40 -5.03 -1.02
CA ILE A 103 -1.28 -4.24 -0.16
C ILE A 103 -0.98 -4.55 1.31
N ASP A 104 -1.35 -3.65 2.21
CA ASP A 104 -1.14 -3.90 3.64
C ASP A 104 -2.30 -4.66 4.24
N ASP A 105 -3.54 -4.25 3.92
CA ASP A 105 -4.72 -4.92 4.44
C ASP A 105 -6.01 -4.70 3.63
N LEU A 106 -7.08 -5.39 4.04
CA LEU A 106 -8.42 -5.34 3.49
C LEU A 106 -9.46 -5.19 4.61
N TRP A 107 -10.32 -4.20 4.51
CA TRP A 107 -11.49 -4.06 5.38
C TRP A 107 -12.77 -4.29 4.59
N PHE A 108 -13.80 -4.79 5.27
CA PHE A 108 -15.12 -5.01 4.71
C PHE A 108 -16.10 -4.01 5.29
N ASN A 109 -16.67 -3.18 4.43
CA ASN A 109 -17.73 -2.25 4.77
C ASN A 109 -19.07 -2.99 4.79
N LYS A 110 -19.70 -3.08 5.96
CA LYS A 110 -20.99 -3.75 6.10
C LYS A 110 -22.16 -2.92 5.58
N ASP A 111 -21.99 -1.60 5.45
CA ASP A 111 -23.04 -0.71 4.95
C ASP A 111 -23.17 -0.81 3.43
N THR A 112 -22.03 -0.84 2.72
CA THR A 112 -22.00 -0.87 1.24
C THR A 112 -21.76 -2.27 0.67
N ASN A 113 -21.42 -3.25 1.51
CA ASN A 113 -21.03 -4.60 1.10
C ASN A 113 -19.77 -4.61 0.20
N GLU A 114 -18.87 -3.65 0.41
CA GLU A 114 -17.64 -3.47 -0.38
C GLU A 114 -16.39 -3.83 0.43
N VAL A 115 -15.35 -4.25 -0.29
CA VAL A 115 -14.01 -4.46 0.27
C VAL A 115 -13.14 -3.26 -0.04
N VAL A 116 -12.56 -2.67 0.99
CA VAL A 116 -11.67 -1.51 0.91
C VAL A 116 -10.22 -1.97 1.08
N ILE A 117 -9.37 -1.60 0.13
CA ILE A 117 -7.93 -1.87 0.15
C ILE A 117 -7.21 -0.79 0.97
N LEU A 118 -6.25 -1.22 1.78
CA LEU A 118 -5.49 -0.33 2.66
C LEU A 118 -4.00 -0.38 2.43
N ASP A 119 -3.38 0.75 2.75
CA ASP A 119 -1.96 0.98 2.82
C ASP A 119 -1.68 1.81 4.08
N TYR A 120 -0.91 1.25 5.01
CA TYR A 120 -0.62 1.87 6.30
C TYR A 120 0.55 2.83 6.18
N LYS A 121 0.31 4.09 6.56
CA LYS A 121 1.34 5.13 6.55
C LYS A 121 1.55 5.70 7.95
N ALA A 122 2.80 5.64 8.40
CA ALA A 122 3.27 6.38 9.58
C ALA A 122 4.03 7.63 9.11
N THR A 123 3.78 8.79 9.72
CA THR A 123 4.48 10.05 9.41
C THR A 123 4.66 10.87 10.68
N SER A 124 5.73 11.66 10.78
CA SER A 124 6.03 12.54 11.93
C SER A 124 5.43 13.95 11.76
N ASN A 125 4.17 14.04 11.32
CA ASN A 125 3.51 15.34 11.12
C ASN A 125 2.81 15.79 12.40
N LYS A 126 3.00 17.07 12.76
CA LYS A 126 2.33 17.68 13.93
C LYS A 126 0.84 17.96 13.68
N ASN A 127 0.49 18.25 12.43
CA ASN A 127 -0.86 18.65 12.04
C ASN A 127 -1.54 17.51 11.27
N GLU A 128 -2.87 17.55 11.24
CA GLU A 128 -3.66 16.65 10.40
C GLU A 128 -3.27 16.79 8.93
N ILE A 129 -3.27 15.65 8.22
CA ILE A 129 -2.81 15.57 6.84
C ILE A 129 -4.00 15.68 5.90
N ASN A 130 -4.00 16.72 5.06
CA ASN A 130 -4.90 16.79 3.90
C ASN A 130 -4.17 16.26 2.66
N TYR A 131 -4.36 14.99 2.33
CA TYR A 131 -3.70 14.37 1.17
C TYR A 131 -4.08 15.03 -0.16
N VAL A 132 -5.36 15.40 -0.34
CA VAL A 132 -5.92 15.93 -1.59
C VAL A 132 -5.26 17.25 -1.98
N ASN A 133 -5.13 18.18 -1.03
CA ASN A 133 -4.64 19.53 -1.28
C ASN A 133 -3.15 19.71 -0.93
N SER A 134 -2.45 18.65 -0.54
CA SER A 134 -1.07 18.80 -0.08
C SER A 134 -0.10 19.13 -1.22
N LYS A 135 0.75 20.13 -0.97
CA LYS A 135 1.89 20.44 -1.85
C LYS A 135 3.08 19.50 -1.65
N MET A 136 3.08 18.66 -0.62
CA MET A 136 4.22 17.78 -0.28
C MET A 136 4.35 16.64 -1.29
N SER A 137 5.58 16.43 -1.77
CA SER A 137 5.87 15.46 -2.84
C SER A 137 5.53 14.01 -2.46
N TYR A 138 5.71 13.63 -1.19
CA TYR A 138 5.41 12.29 -0.71
C TYR A 138 3.91 12.04 -0.52
N HIS A 139 3.11 13.05 -0.14
CA HIS A 139 1.63 12.92 -0.13
C HIS A 139 1.08 12.66 -1.54
N LYS A 140 1.60 13.37 -2.56
CA LYS A 140 1.25 13.10 -3.97
C LYS A 140 1.67 11.71 -4.42
N SER A 141 2.76 11.17 -3.88
CA SER A 141 3.21 9.81 -4.17
C SER A 141 2.25 8.77 -3.55
N TYR A 142 1.73 9.02 -2.34
CA TYR A 142 0.75 8.14 -1.70
C TYR A 142 -0.60 8.14 -2.42
N LEU A 143 -1.07 9.29 -2.92
CA LEU A 143 -2.28 9.36 -3.74
C LEU A 143 -2.19 8.59 -5.07
N ARG A 144 -0.98 8.32 -5.57
CA ARG A 144 -0.78 7.45 -6.75
C ARG A 144 -0.73 5.97 -6.39
N GLN A 145 -0.62 5.66 -5.10
CA GLN A 145 -0.56 4.30 -4.57
C GLN A 145 -1.96 3.81 -4.14
N LEU A 146 -2.81 4.72 -3.66
CA LEU A 146 -4.24 4.52 -3.39
C LEU A 146 -5.05 4.62 -4.69
#